data_AF-A0AAD2G4T1-F1
#
_entry.id   AF-A0AAD2G4T1-F1
#
_cell.length_a   1.000
_cell.length_b   1.000
_cell.length_c   1.000
_cell.angle_alpha   90.00
_cell.angle_beta   90.00
_cell.angle_gamma   90.00
#
_symmetry.space_group_name_H-M   'P 1'
#
loop_
_entity.id
_entity.type
_entity.pdbx_description
1 polymer ?
#
loop_
_entity_poly.entity_id
_entity_poly.type
_entity_poly.pdbx_seq_one_letter_code
_entity_poly.pdbx_strand_id
1 'polypeptide(L)'
;MGRCDDPLVLKGTAFNVDEFVPTVPNHLPIIRHFESELYLFYGEYQRAADSALEREKDFENIFSSHAIIMIECFHRGIALYAMARKSKNRKYKTAAVKVRKKVKRWSYNGNPNVKYYDSFLSAEHAALTNDFAKAEVQYQKSIKQAARTGHLHHAGLFNERYADFLKFERKDAEEANYRISEAIRWYGEWGAQLKVKMLQDALFEES
;
A
#
# COMPACT_ATOMS: atom_id res chain seq x y z
N MET A 1 5.19 -9.73 -20.39
CA MET A 1 4.63 -8.49 -19.82
C MET A 1 4.85 -7.36 -20.81
N GLY A 2 3.91 -6.41 -20.93
CA GLY A 2 4.02 -5.30 -21.88
C GLY A 2 5.16 -4.35 -21.52
N ARG A 3 5.78 -3.73 -22.53
CA ARG A 3 6.74 -2.62 -22.32
C ARG A 3 5.96 -1.36 -21.99
N CYS A 4 6.40 -0.64 -20.95
CA CYS A 4 5.88 0.66 -20.55
C CYS A 4 7.07 1.56 -20.22
N ASP A 5 7.07 2.78 -20.74
CA ASP A 5 8.17 3.73 -20.56
C ASP A 5 8.09 4.46 -19.20
N ASP A 6 6.88 4.67 -18.67
CA ASP A 6 6.63 5.29 -17.37
C ASP A 6 5.76 4.37 -16.49
N PRO A 7 6.32 3.74 -15.43
CA PRO A 7 5.60 2.80 -14.59
C PRO A 7 4.50 3.44 -13.73
N LEU A 8 4.39 4.77 -13.69
CA LEU A 8 3.42 5.51 -12.89
C LEU A 8 2.14 5.87 -13.65
N VAL A 9 2.07 5.56 -14.95
CA VAL A 9 0.88 5.83 -15.78
C VAL A 9 0.31 4.54 -16.36
N LEU A 10 -1.01 4.50 -16.50
CA LEU A 10 -1.72 3.40 -17.16
C LEU A 10 -1.66 3.57 -18.69
N LYS A 11 -0.45 3.55 -19.25
CA LYS A 11 -0.21 3.65 -20.69
C LYS A 11 0.71 2.54 -21.16
N GLY A 12 0.22 1.71 -22.04
CA GLY A 12 1.00 0.66 -22.67
C GLY A 12 0.26 0.06 -23.85
N THR A 13 0.90 -0.92 -24.48
CA THR A 13 0.37 -1.58 -25.68
C THR A 13 -1.02 -2.20 -25.51
N ALA A 14 -1.38 -2.63 -24.31
CA ALA A 14 -2.68 -3.26 -24.03
C ALA A 14 -3.77 -2.28 -23.56
N PHE A 15 -3.39 -1.10 -23.06
CA PHE A 15 -4.31 -0.12 -22.48
C PHE A 15 -3.68 1.27 -22.47
N ASN A 16 -4.39 2.28 -22.95
CA ASN A 16 -4.00 3.67 -22.88
C ASN A 16 -5.11 4.50 -22.20
N VAL A 17 -4.83 5.02 -21.01
CA VAL A 17 -5.79 5.84 -20.25
C VAL A 17 -6.22 7.11 -20.99
N ASP A 18 -5.36 7.69 -21.85
CA ASP A 18 -5.70 8.90 -22.62
C ASP A 18 -6.76 8.63 -23.70
N GLU A 19 -6.79 7.40 -24.22
CA GLU A 19 -7.70 6.96 -25.28
C GLU A 19 -8.97 6.31 -24.70
N PHE A 20 -9.00 6.06 -23.39
CA PHE A 20 -10.10 5.37 -22.75
C PHE A 20 -11.31 6.30 -22.56
N VAL A 21 -12.46 5.86 -23.07
CA VAL A 21 -13.75 6.54 -22.88
C VAL A 21 -14.61 5.77 -21.87
N PRO A 22 -14.89 6.30 -20.68
CA PRO A 22 -15.77 5.67 -19.70
C PRO A 22 -17.19 5.53 -20.25
N THR A 23 -17.73 4.31 -20.30
CA THR A 23 -19.09 4.02 -20.78
C THR A 23 -20.10 3.80 -19.66
N VAL A 24 -19.63 3.55 -18.43
CA VAL A 24 -20.47 3.37 -17.23
C VAL A 24 -19.83 4.07 -16.02
N PRO A 25 -20.63 4.43 -14.98
CA PRO A 25 -20.16 5.27 -13.87
C PRO A 25 -19.00 4.71 -13.06
N ASN A 26 -18.79 3.39 -13.07
CA ASN A 26 -17.76 2.72 -12.28
C ASN A 26 -16.37 2.67 -12.98
N HIS A 27 -16.29 2.90 -14.29
CA HIS A 27 -15.04 2.80 -15.05
C HIS A 27 -13.98 3.80 -14.56
N LEU A 28 -14.32 5.08 -14.48
CA LEU A 28 -13.37 6.12 -14.07
C LEU A 28 -12.87 5.93 -12.62
N PRO A 29 -13.72 5.64 -11.63
CA PRO A 29 -13.28 5.27 -10.29
C PRO A 29 -12.31 4.08 -10.23
N ILE A 30 -12.54 3.03 -11.04
CA ILE A 30 -11.64 1.86 -11.12
C ILE A 30 -10.28 2.27 -11.67
N ILE A 31 -10.23 3.02 -12.76
CA ILE A 31 -8.97 3.49 -13.35
C ILE A 31 -8.18 4.31 -12.34
N ARG A 32 -8.82 5.26 -11.67
CA ARG A 32 -8.14 6.08 -10.64
C ARG A 32 -7.67 5.25 -9.44
N HIS A 33 -8.36 4.16 -9.12
CA HIS A 33 -7.87 3.22 -8.10
C HIS A 33 -6.59 2.53 -8.55
N PHE A 34 -6.54 2.00 -9.78
CA PHE A 34 -5.33 1.37 -10.31
C PHE A 34 -4.16 2.36 -10.44
N GLU A 35 -4.40 3.60 -10.86
CA GLU A 35 -3.35 4.65 -10.84
C GLU A 35 -2.82 4.89 -9.43
N SER A 36 -3.72 4.94 -8.45
CA SER A 36 -3.33 5.10 -7.05
C SER A 36 -2.58 3.89 -6.48
N GLU A 37 -2.84 2.69 -6.98
CA GLU A 37 -2.04 1.50 -6.66
C GLU A 37 -0.65 1.61 -7.25
N LEU A 38 -0.48 2.07 -8.49
CA LEU A 38 0.85 2.34 -9.07
C LEU A 38 1.61 3.33 -8.19
N TYR A 39 1.00 4.45 -7.81
CA TYR A 39 1.64 5.40 -6.91
C TYR A 39 2.04 4.77 -5.59
N LEU A 40 1.18 3.94 -5.00
CA LEU A 40 1.46 3.24 -3.74
C LEU A 40 2.66 2.30 -3.87
N PHE A 41 2.66 1.43 -4.89
CA PHE A 41 3.71 0.42 -5.08
C PHE A 41 5.04 1.02 -5.52
N TYR A 42 5.05 2.20 -6.14
CA TYR A 42 6.29 2.90 -6.51
C TYR A 42 6.73 3.96 -5.49
N GLY A 43 6.09 4.01 -4.31
CA GLY A 43 6.52 4.88 -3.20
C GLY A 43 6.08 6.34 -3.31
N GLU A 44 5.24 6.67 -4.30
CA GLU A 44 4.60 7.97 -4.50
C GLU A 44 3.42 8.19 -3.52
N TYR A 45 3.69 8.01 -2.22
CA TYR A 45 2.67 8.01 -1.17
C TYR A 45 1.87 9.32 -1.08
N GLN A 46 2.48 10.46 -1.43
CA GLN A 46 1.80 11.75 -1.47
C GLN A 46 0.70 11.76 -2.54
N ARG A 47 1.04 11.38 -3.79
CA ARG A 47 0.09 11.29 -4.91
C ARG A 47 -1.00 10.27 -4.60
N ALA A 48 -0.64 9.11 -4.05
CA ALA A 48 -1.60 8.10 -3.63
C ALA A 48 -2.56 8.61 -2.55
N ALA A 49 -2.05 9.32 -1.52
CA ALA A 49 -2.86 9.84 -0.42
C ALA A 49 -3.79 10.98 -0.85
N ASP A 50 -3.32 11.89 -1.70
CA ASP A 50 -4.13 12.99 -2.21
C ASP A 50 -5.26 12.46 -3.11
N SER A 51 -4.92 11.58 -4.05
CA SER A 51 -5.92 10.88 -4.88
C SER A 51 -6.95 10.12 -4.03
N ALA A 52 -6.52 9.51 -2.93
CA ALA A 52 -7.41 8.77 -2.04
C ALA A 52 -8.35 9.66 -1.23
N LEU A 53 -7.93 10.88 -0.85
CA LEU A 53 -8.79 11.85 -0.16
C LEU A 53 -9.88 12.39 -1.08
N GLU A 54 -9.59 12.58 -2.37
CA GLU A 54 -10.55 13.06 -3.36
C GLU A 54 -11.66 12.05 -3.65
N ARG A 55 -11.34 10.75 -3.62
CA ARG A 55 -12.24 9.68 -4.12
C ARG A 55 -13.11 9.00 -3.06
N GLU A 56 -12.87 9.23 -1.76
CA GLU A 56 -13.45 8.41 -0.68
C GLU A 56 -14.98 8.26 -0.77
N LYS A 57 -15.71 9.35 -1.00
CA LYS A 57 -17.19 9.32 -0.97
C LYS A 57 -17.79 8.67 -2.21
N ASP A 58 -17.25 8.98 -3.39
CA ASP A 58 -17.79 8.49 -4.65
C ASP A 58 -17.52 6.99 -4.82
N PHE A 59 -16.34 6.52 -4.39
CA PHE A 59 -15.98 5.11 -4.48
C PHE A 59 -16.88 4.23 -3.61
N GLU A 60 -17.16 4.62 -2.36
CA GLU A 60 -18.00 3.81 -1.46
C GLU A 60 -19.45 3.69 -1.93
N ASN A 61 -20.00 4.76 -2.52
CA ASN A 61 -21.35 4.74 -3.07
C ASN A 61 -21.46 3.84 -4.31
N ILE A 62 -20.47 3.91 -5.20
CA ILE A 62 -20.46 3.15 -6.47
C ILE A 62 -20.16 1.66 -6.24
N PHE A 63 -19.32 1.31 -5.25
CA PHE A 63 -18.83 -0.07 -5.03
C PHE A 63 -19.32 -0.71 -3.72
N SER A 64 -20.42 -0.23 -3.14
CA SER A 64 -20.91 -0.65 -1.81
C SER A 64 -21.06 -2.17 -1.60
N SER A 65 -21.25 -2.94 -2.68
CA SER A 65 -21.36 -4.42 -2.66
C SER A 65 -20.26 -5.14 -3.47
N HIS A 66 -19.25 -4.43 -3.96
CA HIS A 66 -18.15 -5.02 -4.74
C HIS A 66 -16.93 -5.34 -3.86
N ALA A 67 -16.28 -6.47 -4.12
CA ALA A 67 -15.09 -6.90 -3.38
C ALA A 67 -13.92 -5.88 -3.46
N ILE A 68 -13.87 -5.09 -4.53
CA ILE A 68 -12.86 -4.05 -4.76
C ILE A 68 -12.82 -3.01 -3.64
N ILE A 69 -13.94 -2.77 -2.93
CA ILE A 69 -14.00 -1.82 -1.82
C ILE A 69 -13.07 -2.21 -0.67
N MET A 70 -12.78 -3.50 -0.48
CA MET A 70 -11.86 -3.94 0.56
C MET A 70 -10.41 -3.62 0.21
N ILE A 71 -10.05 -3.83 -1.06
CA ILE A 71 -8.70 -3.59 -1.58
C ILE A 71 -8.44 -2.08 -1.62
N GLU A 72 -9.34 -1.30 -2.21
CA GLU A 72 -9.23 0.16 -2.27
C GLU A 72 -9.14 0.77 -0.87
N CYS A 73 -10.03 0.37 0.04
CA CYS A 73 -10.03 0.89 1.41
C CYS A 73 -8.70 0.58 2.11
N PHE A 74 -8.15 -0.62 1.91
CA PHE A 74 -6.88 -1.01 2.47
C PHE A 74 -5.72 -0.18 1.93
N HIS A 75 -5.56 -0.10 0.60
CA HIS A 75 -4.49 0.65 -0.05
C HIS A 75 -4.53 2.14 0.26
N ARG A 76 -5.74 2.71 0.26
CA ARG A 76 -5.99 4.08 0.77
C ARG A 76 -5.45 4.24 2.19
N GLY A 77 -5.73 3.27 3.06
CA GLY A 77 -5.20 3.26 4.42
C GLY A 77 -3.67 3.35 4.48
N ILE A 78 -2.97 2.55 3.67
CA ILE A 78 -1.50 2.56 3.63
C ILE A 78 -0.96 3.93 3.22
N ALA A 79 -1.45 4.48 2.10
CA ALA A 79 -1.01 5.79 1.61
C ALA A 79 -1.25 6.91 2.63
N LEU A 80 -2.43 6.91 3.25
CA LEU A 80 -2.78 7.89 4.28
C LEU A 80 -1.91 7.76 5.53
N TYR A 81 -1.58 6.54 5.99
CA TYR A 81 -0.68 6.35 7.12
C TYR A 81 0.76 6.77 6.80
N ALA A 82 1.26 6.41 5.61
CA ALA A 82 2.58 6.84 5.15
C ALA A 82 2.70 8.37 5.18
N MET A 83 1.70 9.07 4.64
CA MET A 83 1.70 10.54 4.65
C MET A 83 1.42 11.13 6.02
N ALA A 84 0.61 10.49 6.87
CA ALA A 84 0.39 10.94 8.24
C ALA A 84 1.67 10.91 9.07
N ARG A 85 2.52 9.88 8.89
CA ARG A 85 3.83 9.78 9.55
C ARG A 85 4.82 10.81 9.00
N LYS A 86 4.94 10.89 7.67
CA LYS A 86 5.90 11.80 7.00
C LYS A 86 5.59 13.28 7.22
N SER A 87 4.34 13.69 7.01
CA SER A 87 3.95 15.12 7.03
C SER A 87 3.44 15.61 8.38
N LYS A 88 3.08 14.70 9.30
CA LYS A 88 2.36 15.02 10.55
C LYS A 88 1.05 15.77 10.35
N ASN A 89 0.51 15.81 9.12
CA ASN A 89 -0.70 16.53 8.80
C ASN A 89 -1.94 15.78 9.35
N ARG A 90 -2.76 16.52 10.12
CA ARG A 90 -3.97 16.00 10.77
C ARG A 90 -5.00 15.44 9.78
N LYS A 91 -5.05 15.95 8.53
CA LYS A 91 -5.99 15.48 7.50
C LYS A 91 -5.77 13.99 7.18
N TYR A 92 -4.52 13.60 6.91
CA TYR A 92 -4.16 12.22 6.60
C TYR A 92 -4.37 11.32 7.82
N LYS A 93 -3.95 11.76 9.01
CA LYS A 93 -4.16 11.00 10.25
C LYS A 93 -5.63 10.69 10.50
N THR A 94 -6.51 11.66 10.31
CA THR A 94 -7.95 11.50 10.56
C THR A 94 -8.55 10.49 9.59
N ALA A 95 -8.23 10.60 8.30
CA ALA A 95 -8.70 9.69 7.27
C ALA A 95 -8.13 8.26 7.46
N ALA A 96 -6.84 8.13 7.78
CA ALA A 96 -6.19 6.83 8.05
C ALA A 96 -6.85 6.09 9.21
N VAL A 97 -7.15 6.79 10.31
CA VAL A 97 -7.82 6.19 11.49
C VAL A 97 -9.24 5.73 11.14
N LYS A 98 -9.96 6.46 10.29
CA LYS A 98 -11.31 6.05 9.82
C LYS A 98 -11.23 4.74 9.03
N VAL A 99 -10.29 4.65 8.10
CA VAL A 99 -10.02 3.42 7.33
C VAL A 99 -9.67 2.25 8.24
N ARG A 100 -8.74 2.43 9.18
CA ARG A 100 -8.36 1.38 10.13
C ARG A 100 -9.56 0.87 10.93
N LYS A 101 -10.43 1.76 11.44
CA LYS A 101 -11.64 1.35 12.18
C LYS A 101 -12.56 0.49 11.31
N LYS A 102 -12.71 0.84 10.02
CA LYS A 102 -13.52 0.10 9.05
C LYS A 102 -12.96 -1.31 8.81
N VAL A 103 -11.65 -1.40 8.51
CA VAL A 103 -10.96 -2.69 8.31
C VAL A 103 -10.99 -3.55 9.58
N LYS A 104 -10.76 -2.96 10.74
CA LYS A 104 -10.83 -3.67 12.03
C LYS A 104 -12.23 -4.24 12.28
N ARG A 105 -13.28 -3.50 11.94
CA ARG A 105 -14.67 -4.00 12.04
C ARG A 105 -14.90 -5.20 11.13
N TRP A 106 -14.40 -5.15 9.89
CA TRP A 106 -14.49 -6.30 8.97
C TRP A 106 -13.76 -7.53 9.51
N SER A 107 -12.55 -7.35 10.04
CA SER A 107 -11.75 -8.40 10.68
C SER A 107 -12.48 -9.00 11.89
N TYR A 108 -13.02 -8.16 12.78
CA TYR A 108 -13.79 -8.57 13.96
C TYR A 108 -15.06 -9.35 13.60
N ASN A 109 -15.75 -8.94 12.54
CA ASN A 109 -16.93 -9.64 12.01
C ASN A 109 -16.58 -10.95 11.29
N GLY A 110 -15.31 -11.38 11.31
CA GLY A 110 -14.90 -12.70 10.86
C GLY A 110 -14.44 -12.78 9.41
N ASN A 111 -14.29 -11.66 8.69
CA ASN A 111 -13.80 -11.70 7.32
C ASN A 111 -12.32 -12.16 7.28
N PRO A 112 -12.02 -13.36 6.73
CA PRO A 112 -10.66 -13.89 6.75
C PRO A 112 -9.71 -13.14 5.82
N ASN A 113 -10.23 -12.53 4.75
CA ASN A 113 -9.43 -11.87 3.70
C ASN A 113 -8.80 -10.55 4.17
N VAL A 114 -9.27 -9.99 5.28
CA VAL A 114 -8.81 -8.68 5.79
C VAL A 114 -8.00 -8.80 7.08
N LYS A 115 -7.70 -10.02 7.55
CA LYS A 115 -6.95 -10.23 8.81
C LYS A 115 -5.54 -9.63 8.76
N TYR A 116 -4.89 -9.75 7.61
CA TYR A 116 -3.57 -9.17 7.41
C TYR A 116 -3.65 -7.66 7.14
N TYR A 117 -4.75 -7.15 6.55
CA TYR A 117 -5.02 -5.71 6.47
C TYR A 117 -5.12 -5.08 7.86
N ASP A 118 -5.89 -5.68 8.77
CA ASP A 118 -6.07 -5.20 10.14
C ASP A 118 -4.74 -5.21 10.93
N SER A 119 -3.95 -6.28 10.77
CA SER A 119 -2.63 -6.37 11.38
C SER A 119 -1.69 -5.27 10.84
N PHE A 120 -1.64 -5.09 9.51
CA PHE A 120 -0.78 -4.08 8.88
C PHE A 120 -1.18 -2.64 9.26
N LEU A 121 -2.47 -2.28 9.13
CA LEU A 121 -2.94 -0.95 9.52
C LEU A 121 -2.80 -0.69 11.03
N SER A 122 -2.84 -1.74 11.85
CA SER A 122 -2.52 -1.63 13.27
C SER A 122 -1.03 -1.38 13.52
N ALA A 123 -0.13 -1.91 12.69
CA ALA A 123 1.30 -1.62 12.72
C ALA A 123 1.58 -0.15 12.40
N GLU A 124 1.06 0.34 11.27
CA GLU A 124 1.18 1.74 10.84
C GLU A 124 0.60 2.71 11.86
N HIS A 125 -0.53 2.35 12.48
CA HIS A 125 -1.11 3.16 13.55
C HIS A 125 -0.23 3.20 14.80
N ALA A 126 0.30 2.04 15.23
CA ALA A 126 1.18 1.95 16.38
C ALA A 126 2.47 2.77 16.14
N ALA A 127 3.04 2.68 14.94
CA ALA A 127 4.17 3.52 14.51
C ALA A 127 3.82 5.02 14.60
N LEU A 128 2.66 5.44 14.08
CA LEU A 128 2.21 6.83 14.15
C LEU A 128 1.96 7.33 15.58
N THR A 129 1.63 6.44 16.53
CA THR A 129 1.40 6.78 17.93
C THR A 129 2.60 6.49 18.83
N ASN A 130 3.77 6.22 18.25
CA ASN A 130 5.02 5.91 18.96
C ASN A 130 4.99 4.66 19.84
N ASP A 131 4.06 3.73 19.58
CA ASP A 131 4.03 2.40 20.21
C ASP A 131 4.86 1.42 19.37
N PHE A 132 6.18 1.64 19.39
CA PHE A 132 7.11 0.98 18.48
C PHE A 132 7.20 -0.53 18.67
N ALA A 133 7.18 -1.01 19.92
CA ALA A 133 7.20 -2.45 20.21
C ALA A 133 5.99 -3.15 19.58
N LYS A 134 4.80 -2.54 19.69
CA LYS A 134 3.60 -3.08 19.04
C LYS A 134 3.67 -2.96 17.52
N ALA A 135 4.23 -1.88 16.99
CA ALA A 135 4.39 -1.69 15.55
C ALA A 135 5.19 -2.85 14.92
N GLU A 136 6.36 -3.17 15.49
CA GLU A 136 7.23 -4.26 15.02
C GLU A 136 6.50 -5.61 15.00
N VAL A 137 5.85 -5.98 16.11
CA VAL A 137 5.08 -7.24 16.22
C VAL A 137 3.99 -7.31 15.14
N GLN A 138 3.27 -6.21 14.91
CA GLN A 138 2.19 -6.18 13.92
C GLN A 138 2.70 -6.18 12.48
N TYR A 139 3.82 -5.51 12.17
CA TYR A 139 4.46 -5.59 10.86
C TYR A 139 4.86 -7.02 10.54
N GLN A 140 5.63 -7.65 11.42
CA GLN A 140 6.06 -9.05 11.24
C GLN A 140 4.88 -10.01 11.10
N LYS A 141 3.83 -9.82 11.90
CA LYS A 141 2.59 -10.61 11.81
C LYS A 141 1.92 -10.44 10.45
N SER A 142 1.77 -9.20 9.96
CA SER A 142 1.12 -8.91 8.69
C SER A 142 1.89 -9.49 7.49
N ILE A 143 3.23 -9.38 7.48
CA ILE A 143 4.10 -9.97 6.45
C ILE A 143 3.92 -11.49 6.41
N LYS A 144 3.99 -12.16 7.56
CA LYS A 144 3.78 -13.61 7.67
C LYS A 144 2.41 -14.03 7.17
N GLN A 145 1.36 -13.28 7.48
CA GLN A 145 0.00 -13.58 7.03
C GLN A 145 -0.18 -13.37 5.52
N ALA A 146 0.34 -12.27 4.96
CA ALA A 146 0.28 -12.00 3.53
C ALA A 146 1.02 -13.08 2.72
N ALA A 147 2.25 -13.43 3.13
CA ALA A 147 3.04 -14.47 2.48
C ALA A 147 2.35 -15.84 2.51
N ARG A 148 1.84 -16.27 3.68
CA ARG A 148 1.13 -17.55 3.84
C ARG A 148 -0.16 -17.67 3.03
N THR A 149 -0.76 -16.55 2.65
CA THR A 149 -2.00 -16.50 1.87
C THR A 149 -1.78 -16.18 0.40
N GLY A 150 -0.52 -16.15 -0.06
CA GLY A 150 -0.17 -15.91 -1.47
C GLY A 150 -0.22 -14.45 -1.92
N HIS A 151 -0.38 -13.50 -0.99
CA HIS A 151 -0.40 -12.06 -1.31
C HIS A 151 1.03 -11.50 -1.36
N LEU A 152 1.83 -12.00 -2.30
CA LEU A 152 3.26 -11.69 -2.39
C LEU A 152 3.53 -10.21 -2.62
N HIS A 153 2.71 -9.54 -3.44
CA HIS A 153 2.76 -8.09 -3.66
C HIS A 153 2.58 -7.29 -2.37
N HIS A 154 1.67 -7.70 -1.49
CA HIS A 154 1.53 -7.07 -0.17
C HIS A 154 2.66 -7.45 0.78
N ALA A 155 3.16 -8.69 0.74
CA ALA A 155 4.35 -9.07 1.51
C ALA A 155 5.57 -8.19 1.14
N GLY A 156 5.78 -7.91 -0.15
CA GLY A 156 6.78 -6.96 -0.62
C GLY A 156 6.55 -5.56 -0.06
N LEU A 157 5.34 -5.02 -0.24
CA LEU A 157 4.99 -3.67 0.19
C LEU A 157 5.13 -3.50 1.71
N PHE A 158 4.75 -4.51 2.48
CA PHE A 158 4.84 -4.46 3.94
C PHE A 158 6.27 -4.48 4.43
N ASN A 159 7.16 -5.21 3.74
CA ASN A 159 8.58 -5.17 4.03
C ASN A 159 9.17 -3.78 3.73
N GLU A 160 8.81 -3.14 2.63
CA GLU A 160 9.24 -1.75 2.35
C GLU A 160 8.77 -0.77 3.42
N ARG A 161 7.49 -0.83 3.81
CA ARG A 161 6.92 0.04 4.85
C ARG A 161 7.52 -0.23 6.22
N TYR A 162 7.87 -1.49 6.51
CA TYR A 162 8.56 -1.85 7.73
C TYR A 162 10.02 -1.38 7.72
N ALA A 163 10.73 -1.48 6.60
CA ALA A 163 12.07 -0.93 6.42
C ALA A 163 12.10 0.58 6.66
N ASP A 164 11.13 1.32 6.08
CA ASP A 164 10.94 2.76 6.31
C ASP A 164 10.75 3.08 7.81
N PHE A 165 9.92 2.29 8.51
CA PHE A 165 9.77 2.41 9.96
C PHE A 165 11.07 2.16 10.73
N LEU A 166 11.79 1.09 10.41
CA LEU A 166 13.05 0.73 11.07
C LEU A 166 14.12 1.80 10.87
N LYS A 167 14.27 2.29 9.64
CA LYS A 167 15.26 3.30 9.28
C LYS A 167 15.00 4.63 9.99
N PHE A 168 13.77 5.15 9.94
CA PHE A 168 13.49 6.49 10.44
C PHE A 168 13.12 6.56 11.93
N GLU A 169 12.40 5.57 12.46
CA GLU A 169 11.93 5.60 13.85
C GLU A 169 12.87 4.82 14.79
N ARG A 170 13.44 3.71 14.32
CA ARG A 170 14.31 2.83 15.12
C ARG A 170 15.79 3.08 14.89
N LYS A 171 16.14 3.74 13.79
CA LYS A 171 17.53 3.96 13.33
C LYS A 171 18.30 2.65 13.17
N ASP A 172 17.58 1.60 12.78
CA ASP A 172 18.12 0.26 12.57
C ASP A 172 18.26 0.02 11.05
N ALA A 173 19.38 0.50 10.50
CA ALA A 173 19.66 0.44 9.08
C ALA A 173 19.93 -1.00 8.59
N GLU A 174 20.54 -1.83 9.44
CA GLU A 174 20.86 -3.23 9.11
C GLU A 174 19.56 -4.04 8.91
N GLU A 175 18.65 -3.99 9.89
CA GLU A 175 17.36 -4.67 9.75
C GLU A 175 16.51 -4.03 8.65
N ALA A 176 16.58 -2.71 8.44
CA ALA A 176 15.89 -2.06 7.31
C ALA A 176 16.37 -2.60 5.95
N ASN A 177 17.68 -2.75 5.74
CA ASN A 177 18.26 -3.30 4.51
C ASN A 177 17.88 -4.77 4.30
N TYR A 178 17.85 -5.55 5.38
CA TYR A 178 17.32 -6.91 5.35
C TYR A 178 15.86 -6.95 4.89
N ARG A 179 15.02 -6.04 5.39
CA ARG A 179 13.62 -5.93 4.94
C ARG A 179 13.49 -5.51 3.49
N ILE A 180 14.31 -4.60 2.99
CA ILE A 180 14.34 -4.26 1.55
C ILE A 180 14.73 -5.48 0.71
N SER A 181 15.71 -6.28 1.16
CA SER A 181 16.11 -7.51 0.48
C SER A 181 14.96 -8.53 0.41
N GLU A 182 14.19 -8.68 1.50
CA GLU A 182 12.98 -9.50 1.50
C GLU A 182 11.88 -8.93 0.59
N ALA A 183 11.72 -7.60 0.51
CA ALA A 183 10.80 -6.98 -0.43
C ALA A 183 11.16 -7.30 -1.89
N ILE A 184 12.45 -7.19 -2.23
CA ILE A 184 12.99 -7.58 -3.55
C ILE A 184 12.64 -9.04 -3.87
N ARG A 185 12.88 -9.96 -2.93
CA ARG A 185 12.55 -11.38 -3.12
C ARG A 185 11.06 -11.59 -3.41
N TRP A 186 10.17 -11.00 -2.60
CA TRP A 186 8.72 -11.14 -2.80
C TRP A 186 8.23 -10.52 -4.10
N TYR A 187 8.76 -9.37 -4.50
CA TYR A 187 8.42 -8.76 -5.79
C TYR A 187 8.96 -9.56 -6.97
N GLY A 188 10.14 -10.17 -6.83
CA GLY A 188 10.71 -11.07 -7.83
C GLY A 188 9.83 -12.30 -8.06
N GLU A 189 9.40 -12.96 -6.98
CA GLU A 189 8.47 -14.10 -7.04
C GLU A 189 7.10 -13.71 -7.59
N TRP A 190 6.61 -12.51 -7.29
CA TRP A 190 5.36 -12.00 -7.86
C TRP A 190 5.48 -11.61 -9.35
N GLY A 191 6.70 -11.30 -9.81
CA GLY A 191 6.98 -10.94 -11.21
C GLY A 191 7.12 -9.43 -11.49
N ALA A 192 7.18 -8.58 -10.46
CA ALA A 192 7.31 -7.13 -10.62
C ALA A 192 8.76 -6.68 -10.87
N GLN A 193 9.32 -7.04 -12.04
CA GLN A 193 10.73 -6.85 -12.36
C GLN A 193 11.20 -5.38 -12.34
N LEU A 194 10.35 -4.43 -12.76
CA LEU A 194 10.67 -3.00 -12.68
C LEU A 194 10.83 -2.54 -11.23
N LYS A 195 9.93 -2.99 -10.35
CA LYS A 195 9.98 -2.68 -8.92
C LYS A 195 11.20 -3.32 -8.25
N VAL A 196 11.54 -4.56 -8.63
CA VAL A 196 12.77 -5.24 -8.18
C VAL A 196 14.01 -4.42 -8.52
N LYS A 197 14.15 -4.02 -9.79
CA LYS A 197 15.28 -3.22 -10.23
C LYS A 197 15.38 -1.90 -9.48
N MET A 198 14.26 -1.19 -9.33
CA MET A 198 14.19 0.07 -8.58
C MET A 198 14.68 -0.08 -7.13
N LEU A 199 14.30 -1.16 -6.44
CA LEU A 199 14.73 -1.41 -5.06
C LEU A 199 16.21 -1.85 -4.98
N GLN A 200 16.69 -2.61 -5.96
CA GLN A 200 18.10 -2.99 -6.04
C GLN A 200 18.99 -1.76 -6.24
N ASP A 201 18.66 -0.91 -7.19
CA ASP A 201 19.40 0.32 -7.49
C ASP A 201 19.48 1.21 -6.23
N ALA A 202 18.36 1.41 -5.51
CA ALA A 202 18.33 2.18 -4.27
C ALA A 202 19.16 1.55 -3.13
N LEU A 203 19.25 0.21 -3.04
CA LEU A 203 20.04 -0.46 -2.01
C LEU A 203 21.56 -0.31 -2.28
N PHE A 204 21.97 -0.32 -3.55
CA PHE A 204 23.38 -0.13 -3.94
C PHE A 204 23.86 1.31 -3.78
N GLU A 205 22.98 2.31 -3.89
CA GLU A 205 23.33 3.71 -3.65
C GLU A 205 23.55 4.02 -2.15
N GLU A 206 22.99 3.20 -1.25
CA GLU A 206 23.09 3.40 0.21
C GLU A 206 24.22 2.58 0.88
N SER A 207 24.86 1.65 0.15
CA SER A 207 25.95 0.78 0.61
C SER A 207 27.34 1.34 0.30
#